data_AF-A0ABD4Q5R0-F1
#
_entry.id   AF-A0ABD4Q5R0-F1
#
_cell.length_a   1.000
_cell.length_b   1.000
_cell.length_c   1.000
_cell.angle_alpha   90.00
_cell.angle_beta   90.00
_cell.angle_gamma   90.00
#
_symmetry.space_group_name_H-M   'P 1'
#
loop_
_entity.id
_entity.type
_entity.pdbx_description
1 polymer ?
#
loop_
_entity_poly.entity_id
_entity_poly.type
_entity_poly.pdbx_seq_one_letter_code
_entity_poly.pdbx_strand_id
1 'polypeptide(L)'
;ELEQSGRFVLSGDAQDLARLANTETPKLRTHDRQGFRVDVVDYHPAYHALMRRSVAQGLHSSIWEDGPTENGLRHQARTARFY
;
A
#
# COMPACT_ATOMS: atom_id res chain seq x y z
N GLU A 1 -11.04 -7.88 -12.19
CA GLU A 1 -10.19 -7.15 -11.22
C GLU A 1 -9.47 -8.09 -10.24
N LEU A 2 -10.21 -8.96 -9.53
CA LEU A 2 -9.60 -9.91 -8.57
C LEU A 2 -8.53 -10.82 -9.19
N GLU A 3 -8.75 -11.37 -10.39
CA GLU A 3 -7.73 -12.15 -11.11
C GLU A 3 -6.46 -11.36 -11.44
N GLN A 4 -6.58 -10.05 -11.68
CA GLN A 4 -5.44 -9.19 -11.96
C GLN A 4 -4.67 -8.89 -10.68
N SER A 5 -5.36 -8.69 -9.56
CA SER A 5 -4.74 -8.63 -8.23
C SER A 5 -4.05 -9.95 -7.88
N GLY A 6 -4.70 -11.10 -8.12
CA GLY A 6 -4.12 -12.44 -7.91
C GLY A 6 -2.84 -12.67 -8.73
N ARG A 7 -2.84 -12.27 -10.00
CA ARG A 7 -1.62 -12.30 -10.83
C ARG A 7 -0.52 -11.40 -10.32
N PHE A 8 -0.87 -10.20 -9.83
CA PHE A 8 0.12 -9.27 -9.29
C PHE A 8 0.77 -9.80 -8.01
N VAL A 9 0.00 -10.28 -7.04
CA VAL A 9 0.55 -10.70 -5.73
C VAL A 9 1.50 -11.91 -5.85
N LEU A 10 1.35 -12.71 -6.90
CA LEU A 10 2.24 -13.83 -7.23
C LEU A 10 3.38 -13.47 -8.21
N SER A 11 3.43 -12.23 -8.71
CA SER A 11 4.50 -11.80 -9.61
C SER A 11 5.83 -11.63 -8.86
N GLY A 12 6.95 -11.92 -9.54
CA GLY A 12 8.29 -11.75 -8.96
C GLY A 12 8.55 -10.32 -8.48
N ASP A 13 8.15 -9.33 -9.28
CA ASP A 13 8.28 -7.90 -8.93
C ASP A 13 7.55 -7.56 -7.63
N ALA A 14 6.33 -8.06 -7.44
CA ALA A 14 5.57 -7.80 -6.21
C ALA A 14 6.21 -8.49 -4.99
N GLN A 15 6.75 -9.69 -5.17
CA GLN A 15 7.46 -10.41 -4.12
C GLN A 15 8.76 -9.70 -3.74
N ASP A 16 9.49 -9.15 -4.69
CA ASP A 16 10.70 -8.35 -4.41
C ASP A 16 10.37 -7.04 -3.72
N LEU A 17 9.29 -6.36 -4.12
CA LEU A 17 8.79 -5.19 -3.39
C LEU A 17 8.43 -5.54 -1.95
N ALA A 18 7.74 -6.65 -1.74
CA ALA A 18 7.38 -7.13 -0.41
C ALA A 18 8.62 -7.47 0.43
N ARG A 19 9.61 -8.16 -0.16
CA ARG A 19 10.88 -8.48 0.50
C ARG A 19 11.61 -7.21 0.91
N LEU A 20 11.85 -6.28 -0.04
CA LEU A 20 12.56 -5.03 0.21
C LEU A 20 11.87 -4.17 1.26
N ALA A 21 10.54 -4.08 1.24
CA ALA A 21 9.79 -3.32 2.24
C ALA A 21 9.92 -3.88 3.66
N ASN A 22 10.19 -5.19 3.82
CA ASN A 22 10.37 -5.83 5.13
C ASN A 22 11.84 -5.91 5.56
N THR A 23 12.78 -6.04 4.62
CA THR A 23 14.22 -6.10 4.94
C THR A 23 14.82 -4.71 5.16
N GLU A 24 14.45 -3.73 4.33
CA GLU A 24 14.89 -2.34 4.47
C GLU A 24 13.94 -1.57 5.37
N THR A 25 14.12 -1.75 6.68
CA THR A 25 13.20 -1.22 7.70
C THR A 25 13.20 0.32 7.74
N PRO A 26 12.07 0.94 8.13
CA PRO A 26 11.96 2.38 8.19
C PRO A 26 12.89 2.99 9.24
N LYS A 27 13.50 4.14 8.93
CA LYS A 27 14.47 4.81 9.80
C LYS A 27 13.91 6.12 10.32
N LEU A 28 13.87 6.28 11.63
CA LEU A 28 13.49 7.55 12.26
C LEU A 28 14.68 8.53 12.20
N ARG A 29 14.43 9.70 11.62
CA ARG A 29 15.32 10.84 11.59
C ARG A 29 14.71 11.95 12.46
N THR A 30 15.20 12.06 13.69
CA THR A 30 14.71 13.06 14.65
C THR A 30 15.18 14.47 14.30
N HIS A 31 16.43 14.61 13.84
CA HIS A 31 17.04 15.88 13.49
C HIS A 31 17.62 15.87 12.08
N ASP A 32 17.72 17.04 11.46
CA ASP A 32 18.46 17.24 10.22
C ASP A 32 19.97 17.39 10.45
N ARG A 33 20.72 17.58 9.36
CA ARG A 33 22.17 17.76 9.40
C ARG A 33 22.63 19.03 10.14
N GLN A 34 21.74 20.00 10.35
CA GLN A 34 22.02 21.26 11.05
C GLN A 34 21.61 21.20 12.53
N GLY A 35 21.01 20.09 12.97
CA GLY A 35 20.55 19.90 14.35
C GLY A 35 19.14 20.40 14.62
N PHE A 36 18.36 20.76 13.60
CA PHE A 36 16.95 21.11 13.77
C PHE A 36 16.08 19.86 13.81
N ARG A 37 15.08 19.84 14.68
CA ARG A 37 14.11 18.74 14.76
C ARG A 37 13.26 18.68 13.48
N VAL A 38 13.13 17.47 12.94
CA VAL A 38 12.29 17.16 11.76
C VAL A 38 11.30 16.04 12.03
N ASP A 39 11.64 15.08 12.91
CA ASP A 39 10.76 13.98 13.31
C ASP A 39 10.15 13.20 12.12
N VAL A 40 10.98 12.87 11.13
CA VAL A 40 10.59 12.19 9.88
C VAL A 40 10.97 10.71 9.94
N VAL A 41 10.12 9.83 9.39
CA VAL A 41 10.48 8.42 9.17
C VAL A 41 10.70 8.20 7.67
N ASP A 42 11.91 7.80 7.32
CA ASP A 42 12.31 7.51 5.94
C ASP A 42 12.03 6.03 5.63
N TYR A 43 11.24 5.77 4.58
CA TYR A 43 10.86 4.43 4.12
C TYR A 43 11.58 4.07 2.83
N HIS A 44 11.79 2.77 2.59
CA HIS A 44 12.31 2.29 1.32
C HIS A 44 11.29 2.55 0.18
N PRO A 45 11.71 2.89 -1.07
CA PRO A 45 10.80 3.11 -2.19
C PRO A 45 9.80 1.98 -2.47
N ALA A 46 10.17 0.74 -2.12
CA ALA A 46 9.30 -0.42 -2.24
C ALA A 46 8.02 -0.29 -1.40
N TYR A 47 8.12 0.27 -0.19
CA TYR A 47 6.96 0.56 0.65
C TYR A 47 6.01 1.54 -0.04
N HIS A 48 6.55 2.63 -0.60
CA HIS A 48 5.75 3.63 -1.29
C HIS A 48 5.10 3.09 -2.57
N ALA A 49 5.76 2.16 -3.29
CA ALA A 49 5.18 1.50 -4.45
C ALA A 49 3.96 0.64 -4.08
N LEU A 50 4.08 -0.17 -3.01
CA LEU A 50 2.96 -0.97 -2.49
C LEU A 50 1.81 -0.08 -2.02
N MET A 51 2.10 0.97 -1.26
CA MET A 51 1.10 1.94 -0.79
C MET A 51 0.38 2.63 -1.95
N ARG A 52 1.12 3.11 -2.96
CA ARG A 52 0.56 3.76 -4.15
C ARG A 52 -0.44 2.85 -4.85
N ARG A 53 -0.09 1.57 -5.04
CA ARG A 53 -0.97 0.59 -5.67
C ARG A 53 -2.21 0.31 -4.83
N SER A 54 -2.06 0.03 -3.53
CA SER A 54 -3.17 -0.25 -2.62
C SER A 54 -4.15 0.92 -2.50
N VAL A 55 -3.64 2.15 -2.48
CA VAL A 55 -4.43 3.38 -2.51
C VAL A 55 -5.19 3.52 -3.83
N ALA A 56 -4.51 3.29 -4.97
CA ALA A 56 -5.16 3.32 -6.28
C ALA A 56 -6.24 2.24 -6.46
N GLN A 57 -6.12 1.10 -5.76
CA GLN A 57 -7.16 0.07 -5.70
C GLN A 57 -8.31 0.38 -4.72
N GLY A 58 -8.29 1.54 -4.07
CA GLY A 58 -9.34 1.95 -3.14
C GLY A 58 -9.39 1.12 -1.86
N LEU A 59 -8.32 0.43 -1.46
CA LEU A 59 -8.33 -0.36 -0.20
C LEU A 59 -8.57 0.52 1.04
N HIS A 60 -8.24 1.80 0.95
CA HIS A 60 -8.46 2.81 1.99
C HIS A 60 -9.85 3.48 1.92
N SER A 61 -10.53 3.47 0.77
CA SER A 61 -11.68 4.35 0.47
C SER A 61 -12.91 3.68 -0.12
N SER A 62 -12.78 2.54 -0.81
CA SER A 62 -13.84 1.93 -1.66
C SER A 62 -15.21 1.76 -1.01
N ILE A 63 -15.28 1.55 0.31
CA ILE A 63 -16.57 1.45 1.02
C ILE A 63 -17.34 2.78 1.10
N TRP A 64 -16.62 3.89 1.00
CA TRP A 64 -17.13 5.26 1.08
C TRP A 64 -17.36 5.88 -0.30
N GLU A 65 -16.98 5.19 -1.38
CA GLU A 65 -17.15 5.68 -2.74
C GLU A 65 -18.59 5.42 -3.24
N ASP A 66 -19.24 6.45 -3.77
CA ASP A 66 -20.58 6.34 -4.35
C ASP A 66 -20.51 5.91 -5.82
N GLY A 67 -20.18 4.62 -6.00
CA GLY A 67 -20.22 3.92 -7.29
C GLY A 67 -21.40 2.94 -7.38
N PRO A 68 -22.06 2.81 -8.55
CA PRO A 68 -23.18 1.88 -8.73
C PRO A 68 -22.76 0.40 -8.73
N THR A 69 -21.49 0.11 -9.04
CA THR A 69 -20.94 -1.24 -9.25
C THR A 69 -20.84 -2.10 -8.00
N GLU A 70 -20.69 -1.49 -6.81
CA GLU A 70 -20.48 -2.22 -5.54
C GLU A 70 -21.60 -1.99 -4.53
N ASN A 71 -22.74 -1.47 -4.97
CA ASN A 71 -23.84 -1.14 -4.07
C ASN A 71 -24.38 -2.40 -3.35
N GLY A 72 -24.51 -2.35 -2.03
CA GLY A 72 -24.87 -3.50 -1.19
C GLY A 72 -23.76 -4.54 -0.97
N LEU A 73 -22.62 -4.45 -1.67
CA LEU A 73 -21.52 -5.43 -1.62
C LEU A 73 -20.16 -4.82 -1.25
N ARG A 74 -20.09 -3.51 -0.97
CA ARG A 74 -18.83 -2.75 -0.79
C ARG A 74 -17.84 -3.42 0.17
N HIS A 75 -18.31 -3.87 1.34
CA HIS A 75 -17.47 -4.56 2.31
C HIS A 75 -16.94 -5.90 1.79
N GLN A 76 -17.76 -6.67 1.08
CA GLN A 76 -17.38 -7.98 0.53
C GLN A 76 -16.35 -7.81 -0.59
N ALA A 77 -16.60 -6.88 -1.53
CA ALA A 77 -15.68 -6.58 -2.63
C ALA A 77 -14.32 -6.10 -2.12
N ARG A 78 -14.31 -5.15 -1.17
CA ARG A 78 -13.08 -4.68 -0.52
C ARG A 78 -12.35 -5.82 0.21
N THR A 79 -13.07 -6.68 0.90
CA THR A 79 -12.47 -7.81 1.64
C THR A 79 -11.80 -8.80 0.70
N ALA A 80 -12.42 -9.12 -0.45
CA ALA A 80 -11.82 -9.99 -1.46
C ALA A 80 -10.55 -9.41 -2.10
N ARG A 81 -10.38 -8.08 -2.11
CA ARG A 81 -9.12 -7.42 -2.53
C ARG A 81 -8.06 -7.39 -1.43
N PHE A 82 -8.49 -7.39 -0.17
CA PHE A 82 -7.62 -7.31 1.01
C PHE A 82 -7.03 -8.66 1.40
N TYR A 83 -7.78 -9.74 1.15
CA TYR A 83 -7.37 -11.12 1.31
C TYR A 83 -6.41 -11.54 0.19
#